data_AF-A0A224XVM5-F1
#
_entry.id   AF-A0A224XVM5-F1
#
_cell.length_a   1.000
_cell.length_b   1.000
_cell.length_c   1.000
_cell.angle_alpha   90.00
_cell.angle_beta   90.00
_cell.angle_gamma   90.00
#
_symmetry.space_group_name_H-M   'P 1'
#
loop_
_entity.id
_entity.type
_entity.pdbx_description
1 polymer ?
#
loop_
_entity_poly.entity_id
_entity_poly.type
_entity_poly.pdbx_seq_one_letter_code
_entity_poly.pdbx_strand_id
1 'polypeptide(L)'
;MIKMISLSWFLTIFLSVMPYSSAVNIMDCFFYDGAKAIFQVALTVLEANQDKLLNCNDDGEAMQVLTTYLSGVYNEQNNKHPIVKDGETINKSISVQTLLYEAYSKYGSITAEGIEGLRTKHRLKVVQNLEDSLGRNIVKSIQPLGFFTHDELLDLVSFIREELVSRRKPDEKYDPSLPPYEAYRIDFDLFKLLFGGICPWGKGPNAEDIAARLFRLMDCNSDGILNVKEVVTSLGLTCAADITVRLRLFFILHLPPILPTSELKSTPSSA
;
A
#
# COMPACT_ATOMS: atom_id res chain seq x y z
N MET A 1 -8.67 13.44 -9.71
CA MET A 1 -9.45 14.32 -8.82
C MET A 1 -10.18 13.61 -7.67
N ILE A 2 -11.41 13.09 -7.87
CA ILE A 2 -12.32 12.73 -6.76
C ILE A 2 -11.74 11.69 -5.79
N LYS A 3 -10.99 10.70 -6.29
CA LYS A 3 -10.37 9.65 -5.45
C LYS A 3 -9.38 10.21 -4.44
N MET A 4 -8.62 11.26 -4.80
CA MET A 4 -7.62 11.84 -3.91
C MET A 4 -8.29 12.65 -2.80
N ILE A 5 -9.30 13.44 -3.17
CA ILE A 5 -10.02 14.31 -2.24
C ILE A 5 -10.87 13.48 -1.28
N SER A 6 -11.67 12.55 -1.82
CA SER A 6 -12.58 11.74 -1.01
C SER A 6 -11.83 10.77 -0.09
N LEU A 7 -10.64 10.29 -0.46
CA LEU A 7 -9.84 9.41 0.40
C LEU A 7 -9.60 10.05 1.77
N SER A 8 -9.22 11.33 1.81
CA SER A 8 -9.00 12.05 3.07
C SER A 8 -10.29 12.17 3.91
N TRP A 9 -11.43 12.41 3.26
CA TRP A 9 -12.73 12.56 3.92
C TRP A 9 -13.18 11.27 4.58
N PHE A 10 -13.11 10.16 3.84
CA PHE A 10 -13.54 8.85 4.34
C PHE A 10 -12.57 8.26 5.37
N LEU A 11 -11.26 8.50 5.22
CA LEU A 11 -10.25 7.97 6.14
C LEU A 11 -10.24 8.70 7.49
N THR A 12 -10.48 10.02 7.48
CA THR A 12 -10.44 10.85 8.69
C THR A 12 -11.83 11.26 9.20
N ILE A 13 -12.91 10.80 8.56
CA ILE A 13 -14.29 11.20 8.88
C ILE A 13 -14.40 12.74 8.91
N PHE A 14 -13.85 13.37 7.87
CA PHE A 14 -13.75 14.83 7.70
C PHE A 14 -12.92 15.60 8.75
N LEU A 15 -12.29 14.95 9.75
CA LEU A 15 -11.51 15.62 10.79
C LEU A 15 -10.35 16.46 10.25
N SER A 16 -9.72 16.04 9.15
CA SER A 16 -8.59 16.77 8.58
C SER A 16 -8.99 17.99 7.73
N VAL A 17 -10.28 18.11 7.37
CA VAL A 17 -10.75 19.09 6.37
C VAL A 17 -11.80 20.07 6.88
N MET A 18 -12.42 19.80 8.04
CA MET A 18 -13.40 20.69 8.67
C MET A 18 -12.92 21.18 10.05
N PRO A 19 -13.45 22.30 10.56
CA PRO A 19 -13.22 22.71 11.94
C PRO A 19 -13.64 21.63 12.94
N TYR A 20 -12.84 21.45 14.00
CA TYR A 20 -13.00 20.37 14.98
C TYR A 20 -14.42 20.27 15.55
N SER A 21 -15.02 21.39 15.94
CA SER A 21 -16.38 21.42 16.50
C SER A 21 -17.44 20.91 15.52
N SER A 22 -17.27 21.12 14.21
CA SER A 22 -18.18 20.63 13.17
C SER A 22 -17.90 19.16 12.85
N ALA A 23 -16.63 18.77 12.77
CA ALA A 23 -16.24 17.40 12.46
C ALA A 23 -16.71 16.39 13.53
N VAL A 24 -16.70 16.77 14.82
CA VAL A 24 -17.21 15.92 15.91
C VAL A 24 -18.70 15.62 15.72
N ASN A 25 -19.53 16.57 15.28
CA ASN A 25 -20.94 16.29 15.01
C ASN A 25 -21.14 15.28 13.88
N ILE A 26 -20.27 15.29 12.86
CA ILE A 26 -20.30 14.28 11.79
C ILE A 26 -19.84 12.92 12.33
N MET A 27 -18.84 12.89 13.21
CA MET A 27 -18.44 11.66 13.89
C MET A 27 -19.58 11.08 14.75
N ASP A 28 -20.34 11.90 15.46
CA ASP A 28 -21.49 11.44 16.24
C ASP A 28 -22.52 10.72 15.35
N CYS A 29 -22.82 11.30 14.19
CA CYS A 29 -23.67 10.67 13.18
C CYS A 29 -23.05 9.38 12.62
N PHE A 30 -21.74 9.34 12.38
CA PHE A 30 -21.06 8.13 11.93
C PHE A 30 -21.10 7.01 12.98
N PHE A 31 -20.94 7.31 14.27
CA PHE A 31 -21.01 6.29 15.32
C PHE A 31 -22.42 5.75 15.51
N TYR A 32 -23.44 6.60 15.35
CA TYR A 32 -24.84 6.18 15.48
C TYR A 32 -25.32 5.38 14.25
N ASP A 33 -25.05 5.90 13.06
CA ASP A 33 -25.70 5.46 11.81
C ASP A 33 -24.73 4.77 10.83
N GLY A 34 -23.45 4.73 11.16
CA GLY A 34 -22.40 4.08 10.40
C GLY A 34 -21.95 4.87 9.18
N ALA A 35 -21.33 4.16 8.22
CA ALA A 35 -20.71 4.76 7.05
C ALA A 35 -21.68 5.57 6.16
N LYS A 36 -22.99 5.32 6.22
CA LYS A 36 -23.99 6.04 5.40
C LYS A 36 -23.94 7.55 5.66
N ALA A 37 -23.72 7.96 6.91
CA ALA A 37 -23.63 9.37 7.28
C ALA A 37 -22.52 10.09 6.51
N ILE A 38 -21.35 9.47 6.35
CA ILE A 38 -20.21 10.03 5.62
C ILE A 38 -20.55 10.15 4.12
N PHE A 39 -21.21 9.15 3.53
CA PHE A 39 -21.64 9.21 2.13
C PHE A 39 -22.66 10.32 1.88
N GLN A 40 -23.66 10.45 2.75
CA GLN A 40 -24.70 11.48 2.66
C GLN A 40 -24.08 12.88 2.75
N VAL A 41 -23.22 13.11 3.75
CA VAL A 41 -22.51 14.39 3.90
C VAL A 41 -21.61 14.67 2.70
N ALA A 42 -20.85 13.69 2.23
CA ALA A 42 -19.98 13.86 1.06
C ALA A 42 -20.76 14.27 -0.19
N LEU A 43 -21.93 13.65 -0.43
CA LEU A 43 -22.77 14.00 -1.57
C LEU A 43 -23.39 15.39 -1.44
N THR A 44 -23.85 15.77 -0.25
CA THR A 44 -24.36 17.13 0.00
C THR A 44 -23.28 18.19 -0.21
N VAL A 45 -22.04 17.93 0.22
CA VAL A 45 -20.91 18.84 -0.01
C VAL A 45 -20.62 18.98 -1.52
N LEU A 46 -20.68 17.89 -2.28
CA LEU A 46 -20.47 17.92 -3.73
C LEU A 46 -21.60 18.66 -4.45
N GLU A 47 -22.85 18.41 -4.08
CA GLU A 47 -24.03 19.10 -4.63
C GLU A 47 -23.99 20.60 -4.35
N ALA A 48 -23.69 21.00 -3.11
CA ALA A 48 -23.60 22.41 -2.73
C ALA A 48 -22.49 23.20 -3.48
N ASN A 49 -21.51 22.50 -4.05
CA ASN A 49 -20.43 23.09 -4.83
C ASN A 49 -20.49 22.73 -6.31
N GLN A 50 -21.57 22.11 -6.78
CA GLN A 50 -21.68 21.57 -8.13
C GLN A 50 -21.39 22.61 -9.21
N ASP A 51 -22.04 23.78 -9.15
CA ASP A 51 -21.86 24.84 -10.16
C ASP A 51 -20.42 25.36 -10.18
N LYS A 52 -19.77 25.48 -9.01
CA LYS A 52 -18.37 25.91 -8.92
C LYS A 52 -17.43 24.85 -9.50
N LEU A 53 -17.69 23.58 -9.19
CA LEU A 53 -16.91 22.44 -9.68
C LEU A 53 -17.03 22.28 -11.20
N LEU A 54 -18.21 22.53 -11.78
CA LEU A 54 -18.42 22.49 -13.23
C LEU A 54 -17.65 23.58 -13.98
N ASN A 55 -17.34 24.69 -13.30
CA ASN A 55 -16.60 25.81 -13.86
C ASN A 55 -15.08 25.74 -13.59
N CYS A 56 -14.59 24.72 -12.88
CA CYS A 56 -13.17 24.55 -12.61
C CYS A 56 -12.42 24.07 -13.85
N ASN A 57 -11.22 24.59 -14.08
CA ASN A 57 -10.40 24.25 -15.24
C ASN A 57 -9.45 23.06 -14.99
N ASP A 58 -9.11 22.81 -13.72
CA ASP A 58 -8.20 21.73 -13.33
C ASP A 58 -8.53 21.10 -11.96
N ASP A 59 -7.83 19.99 -11.66
CA ASP A 59 -7.92 19.24 -10.40
C ASP A 59 -7.54 20.06 -9.16
N GLY A 60 -6.63 21.03 -9.29
CA GLY A 60 -6.18 21.90 -8.20
C GLY A 60 -7.23 22.93 -7.80
N GLU A 61 -7.86 23.56 -8.79
CA GLU A 61 -8.96 24.52 -8.58
C GLU A 61 -10.14 23.85 -7.87
N ALA A 62 -10.56 22.67 -8.35
CA ALA A 62 -11.63 21.90 -7.72
C ALA A 62 -11.30 21.47 -6.27
N MET A 63 -10.04 21.09 -6.02
CA MET A 63 -9.57 20.78 -4.67
C MET A 63 -9.61 22.00 -3.75
N GLN A 64 -9.22 23.17 -4.25
CA GLN A 64 -9.25 24.42 -3.50
C GLN A 64 -10.68 24.83 -3.17
N VAL A 65 -11.63 24.72 -4.11
CA VAL A 65 -13.06 25.01 -3.90
C VAL A 65 -13.62 24.16 -2.76
N LEU A 66 -13.40 22.84 -2.81
CA LEU A 66 -13.91 21.93 -1.78
C LEU A 66 -13.22 22.14 -0.43
N THR A 67 -11.90 22.35 -0.43
CA THR A 67 -11.15 22.60 0.81
C THR A 67 -11.59 23.89 1.48
N THR A 68 -11.82 24.95 0.71
CA THR A 68 -12.30 26.24 1.21
C THR A 68 -13.72 26.12 1.76
N TYR A 69 -14.61 25.43 1.04
CA TYR A 69 -15.98 25.19 1.48
C TYR A 69 -16.03 24.42 2.81
N LEU A 70 -15.28 23.32 2.91
CA LEU A 70 -15.23 22.47 4.11
C LEU A 70 -14.58 23.17 5.30
N SER A 71 -13.55 23.98 5.06
CA SER A 71 -12.91 24.79 6.11
C SER A 71 -13.85 25.88 6.66
N GLY A 72 -14.83 26.33 5.87
CA GLY A 72 -15.84 27.31 6.28
C GLY A 72 -17.03 26.75 7.05
N VAL A 73 -17.12 25.42 7.23
CA VAL A 73 -18.26 24.79 7.93
C VAL A 73 -18.21 25.11 9.42
N TYR A 74 -19.25 25.75 9.94
CA TYR A 74 -19.27 26.22 11.33
C TYR A 74 -20.36 25.52 12.16
N ASN A 75 -20.17 25.51 13.47
CA ASN A 75 -21.19 25.05 14.40
C ASN A 75 -21.91 26.26 15.02
N GLU A 76 -23.23 26.34 14.84
CA GLU A 76 -24.07 27.44 15.36
C GLU A 76 -23.98 27.61 16.88
N GLN A 77 -23.74 26.53 17.62
CA GLN A 77 -23.63 26.56 19.08
C GLN A 77 -22.32 27.23 19.54
N ASN A 78 -21.28 27.23 18.69
CA ASN A 78 -19.96 27.82 18.97
C ASN A 78 -19.68 29.09 18.13
N ASN A 79 -20.73 29.70 17.56
CA ASN A 79 -20.70 30.78 16.56
C ASN A 79 -20.01 32.10 17.01
N LYS A 80 -19.59 32.19 18.27
CA LYS A 80 -18.96 33.39 18.85
C LYS A 80 -17.49 33.55 18.45
N HIS A 81 -16.81 32.48 18.02
CA HIS A 81 -15.41 32.55 17.60
C HIS A 81 -15.31 32.55 16.07
N PRO A 82 -14.54 33.47 15.47
CA PRO A 82 -14.22 33.40 14.04
C PRO A 82 -13.46 32.10 13.76
N ILE A 83 -13.72 31.47 12.61
CA ILE A 83 -12.93 30.32 12.18
C ILE A 83 -11.58 30.87 11.73
N VAL A 84 -10.52 30.49 12.45
CA VAL A 84 -9.14 30.88 12.11
C VAL A 84 -8.37 29.62 11.75
N LYS A 85 -7.73 29.63 10.58
CA LYS A 85 -6.77 28.60 10.15
C LYS A 85 -5.53 29.32 9.66
N ASP A 86 -4.38 28.92 10.17
CA ASP A 86 -3.07 29.51 9.84
C ASP A 86 -2.98 31.04 10.00
N GLY A 87 -3.76 31.59 10.94
CA GLY A 87 -3.78 33.03 11.24
C GLY A 87 -4.76 33.86 10.40
N GLU A 88 -5.44 33.26 9.41
CA GLU A 88 -6.43 33.93 8.56
C GLU A 88 -7.87 33.60 8.95
N THR A 89 -8.76 34.59 8.87
CA THR A 89 -10.20 34.40 9.10
C THR A 89 -10.86 33.78 7.88
N ILE A 90 -11.46 32.61 8.06
CA ILE A 90 -12.18 31.90 7.00
C ILE A 90 -13.65 32.34 6.95
N ASN A 91 -14.14 32.58 5.73
CA ASN A 91 -15.55 32.86 5.49
C ASN A 91 -16.43 31.63 5.80
N LYS A 92 -17.53 31.87 6.53
CA LYS A 92 -18.50 30.84 6.87
C LYS A 92 -19.23 30.35 5.61
N SER A 93 -19.27 29.04 5.39
CA SER A 93 -19.94 28.42 4.25
C SER A 93 -21.35 27.96 4.60
N ILE A 94 -21.48 26.96 5.47
CA ILE A 94 -22.74 26.36 5.92
C ILE A 94 -22.63 25.96 7.39
N SER A 95 -23.75 25.95 8.12
CA SER A 95 -23.76 25.37 9.47
C SER A 95 -23.77 23.85 9.41
N VAL A 96 -23.09 23.18 10.35
CA VAL A 96 -23.06 21.72 10.41
C VAL A 96 -24.46 21.14 10.64
N GLN A 97 -25.33 21.85 11.36
CA GLN A 97 -26.73 21.48 11.57
C GLN A 97 -27.49 21.43 10.25
N THR A 98 -27.38 22.49 9.44
CA THR A 98 -28.03 22.56 8.11
C THR A 98 -27.45 21.52 7.17
N LEU A 99 -26.12 21.35 7.18
CA LEU A 99 -25.44 20.35 6.35
C LEU A 99 -25.94 18.92 6.67
N LEU A 100 -26.03 18.57 7.95
CA LEU A 100 -26.55 17.27 8.38
C LEU A 100 -28.02 17.12 8.01
N TYR A 101 -28.85 18.14 8.27
CA TYR A 101 -30.26 18.12 7.90
C TYR A 101 -30.46 17.87 6.39
N GLU A 102 -29.74 18.60 5.55
CA GLU A 102 -29.79 18.41 4.09
C GLU A 102 -29.28 17.02 3.68
N ALA A 103 -28.21 16.53 4.31
CA ALA A 103 -27.66 15.20 4.03
C ALA A 103 -28.68 14.09 4.31
N TYR A 104 -29.33 14.11 5.48
CA TYR A 104 -30.35 13.12 5.82
C TYR A 104 -31.64 13.30 5.02
N SER A 105 -32.04 14.54 4.71
CA SER A 105 -33.28 14.81 3.98
C SER A 105 -33.18 14.46 2.50
N LYS A 106 -32.07 14.81 1.82
CA LYS A 106 -31.91 14.59 0.37
C LYS A 106 -31.39 13.19 0.06
N TYR A 107 -30.45 12.68 0.88
CA TYR A 107 -29.78 11.40 0.65
C TYR A 107 -30.21 10.31 1.63
N GLY A 108 -31.39 10.43 2.24
CA GLY A 108 -31.98 9.41 3.12
C GLY A 108 -32.23 8.06 2.42
N SER A 109 -32.28 8.02 1.09
CA SER A 109 -32.39 6.79 0.29
C SER A 109 -31.13 5.92 0.30
N ILE A 110 -29.99 6.45 0.76
CA ILE A 110 -28.74 5.69 0.86
C ILE A 110 -28.82 4.76 2.08
N THR A 111 -28.98 3.48 1.82
CA THR A 111 -29.05 2.44 2.86
C THR A 111 -27.67 1.82 3.12
N ALA A 112 -27.48 1.32 4.35
CA ALA A 112 -26.29 0.55 4.69
C ALA A 112 -26.14 -0.70 3.81
N GLU A 113 -27.26 -1.35 3.47
CA GLU A 113 -27.28 -2.51 2.57
C GLU A 113 -26.85 -2.15 1.15
N GLY A 114 -27.29 -1.01 0.60
CA GLY A 114 -26.85 -0.55 -0.72
C GLY A 114 -25.35 -0.26 -0.77
N ILE A 115 -24.80 0.35 0.30
CA ILE A 115 -23.36 0.56 0.43
C ILE A 115 -22.62 -0.78 0.49
N GLU A 116 -23.11 -1.74 1.26
CA GLU A 116 -22.47 -3.06 1.37
C GLU A 116 -22.55 -3.87 0.07
N GLY A 117 -23.66 -3.76 -0.67
CA GLY A 117 -23.80 -4.33 -2.00
C GLY A 117 -22.77 -3.75 -2.99
N LEU A 118 -22.57 -2.43 -2.97
CA LEU A 118 -21.52 -1.78 -3.78
C LEU A 118 -20.11 -2.18 -3.34
N ARG A 119 -19.85 -2.29 -2.04
CA ARG A 119 -18.55 -2.79 -1.52
C ARG A 119 -18.28 -4.19 -2.03
N THR A 120 -19.23 -5.10 -1.91
CA THR A 120 -19.09 -6.48 -2.38
C THR A 120 -18.84 -6.51 -3.89
N LYS A 121 -19.63 -5.75 -4.66
CA LYS A 121 -19.48 -5.63 -6.12
C LYS A 121 -18.10 -5.14 -6.55
N HIS A 122 -17.51 -4.19 -5.82
CA HIS A 122 -16.23 -3.58 -6.18
C HIS A 122 -15.03 -4.21 -5.47
N ARG A 123 -15.23 -5.10 -4.50
CA ARG A 123 -14.19 -5.67 -3.64
C ARG A 123 -13.04 -6.28 -4.42
N LEU A 124 -13.33 -7.18 -5.37
CA LEU A 124 -12.30 -7.87 -6.14
C LEU A 124 -11.40 -6.88 -6.89
N LYS A 125 -12.01 -5.92 -7.58
CA LYS A 125 -11.28 -4.88 -8.32
C LYS A 125 -10.43 -4.03 -7.38
N VAL A 126 -10.93 -3.66 -6.20
CA VAL A 126 -10.16 -2.87 -5.22
C VAL A 126 -8.96 -3.67 -4.70
N VAL A 127 -9.18 -4.92 -4.31
CA VAL A 127 -8.11 -5.82 -3.83
C VAL A 127 -7.02 -5.98 -4.89
N GLN A 128 -7.39 -6.30 -6.14
CA GLN A 128 -6.43 -6.41 -7.24
C GLN A 128 -5.63 -5.12 -7.45
N ASN A 129 -6.29 -3.95 -7.43
CA ASN A 129 -5.58 -2.67 -7.57
C ASN A 129 -4.58 -2.42 -6.44
N LEU A 130 -4.92 -2.80 -5.20
CA LEU A 130 -4.03 -2.67 -4.05
C LEU A 130 -2.84 -3.62 -4.17
N GLU A 131 -3.08 -4.87 -4.56
CA GLU A 131 -2.03 -5.87 -4.80
C GLU A 131 -1.09 -5.47 -5.93
N ASP A 132 -1.63 -4.98 -7.06
CA ASP A 132 -0.81 -4.49 -8.17
C ASP A 132 0.01 -3.26 -7.78
N SER A 133 -0.55 -2.40 -6.92
CA SER A 133 0.20 -1.26 -6.38
C SER A 133 1.33 -1.72 -5.46
N LEU A 134 1.08 -2.72 -4.62
CA LEU A 134 2.09 -3.31 -3.75
C LEU A 134 3.21 -3.96 -4.57
N GLY A 135 2.87 -4.76 -5.57
CA GLY A 135 3.83 -5.39 -6.49
C GLY A 135 4.75 -4.37 -7.16
N ARG A 136 4.19 -3.27 -7.68
CA ARG A 136 4.99 -2.16 -8.25
C ARG A 136 5.90 -1.50 -7.21
N ASN A 137 5.42 -1.33 -5.97
CA ASN A 137 6.22 -0.75 -4.89
C ASN A 137 7.37 -1.67 -4.47
N ILE A 138 7.14 -2.99 -4.43
CA ILE A 138 8.18 -4.00 -4.23
C ILE A 138 9.26 -3.85 -5.30
N VAL A 139 8.87 -3.91 -6.59
CA VAL A 139 9.80 -3.80 -7.72
C VAL A 139 10.63 -2.53 -7.64
N LYS A 140 10.01 -1.37 -7.40
CA LYS A 140 10.72 -0.09 -7.24
C LYS A 140 11.77 -0.13 -6.12
N SER A 141 11.48 -0.83 -5.02
CA SER A 141 12.40 -0.92 -3.88
C SER A 141 13.60 -1.85 -4.13
N ILE A 142 13.47 -2.84 -5.01
CA ILE A 142 14.52 -3.84 -5.31
C ILE A 142 15.24 -3.57 -6.62
N GLN A 143 14.67 -2.75 -7.51
CA GLN A 143 15.29 -2.36 -8.79
C GLN A 143 16.72 -1.81 -8.66
N PRO A 144 17.08 -1.05 -7.59
CA PRO A 144 18.46 -0.60 -7.40
C PRO A 144 19.50 -1.71 -7.20
N LEU A 145 19.08 -2.97 -6.97
CA LEU A 145 20.01 -4.11 -6.87
C LEU A 145 20.70 -4.43 -8.21
N GLY A 146 20.09 -4.06 -9.34
CA GLY A 146 20.71 -4.16 -10.66
C GLY A 146 20.86 -5.57 -11.25
N PHE A 147 20.28 -6.60 -10.64
CA PHE A 147 20.40 -7.99 -11.13
C PHE A 147 19.45 -8.33 -12.29
N PHE A 148 18.27 -7.73 -12.33
CA PHE A 148 17.20 -8.02 -13.29
C PHE A 148 16.61 -6.71 -13.82
N THR A 149 16.03 -6.78 -15.01
CA THR A 149 15.28 -5.67 -15.61
C THR A 149 13.96 -5.42 -14.87
N HIS A 150 13.35 -4.26 -15.11
CA HIS A 150 12.08 -3.90 -14.48
C HIS A 150 10.96 -4.92 -14.79
N ASP A 151 10.88 -5.38 -16.03
CA ASP A 151 9.83 -6.31 -16.49
C ASP A 151 10.04 -7.71 -15.90
N GLU A 152 11.28 -8.21 -15.86
CA GLU A 152 11.60 -9.50 -15.21
C GLU A 152 11.25 -9.49 -13.71
N LEU A 153 11.47 -8.36 -13.03
CA LEU A 153 11.08 -8.21 -11.63
C LEU A 153 9.57 -8.19 -11.45
N LEU A 154 8.82 -7.57 -12.35
CA LEU A 154 7.35 -7.60 -12.33
C LEU A 154 6.82 -9.02 -12.52
N ASP A 155 7.37 -9.77 -13.46
CA ASP A 155 6.99 -11.16 -13.72
C ASP A 155 7.30 -12.04 -12.50
N LEU A 156 8.49 -11.91 -11.92
CA LEU A 156 8.89 -12.66 -10.74
C LEU A 156 7.99 -12.38 -9.52
N VAL A 157 7.72 -11.10 -9.24
CA VAL A 157 6.85 -10.68 -8.12
C VAL A 157 5.42 -11.16 -8.35
N SER A 158 4.94 -11.13 -9.59
CA SER A 158 3.61 -11.64 -9.96
C SER A 158 3.51 -13.15 -9.75
N PHE A 159 4.53 -13.91 -10.15
CA PHE A 159 4.60 -15.34 -9.95
C PHE A 159 4.63 -15.72 -8.45
N ILE A 160 5.45 -15.04 -7.65
CA ILE A 160 5.50 -15.24 -6.19
C ILE A 160 4.11 -15.04 -5.57
N ARG A 161 3.43 -13.96 -5.96
CA ARG A 161 2.07 -13.66 -5.49
C ARG A 161 1.10 -14.77 -5.84
N GLU A 162 1.07 -15.22 -7.09
CA GLU A 162 0.17 -16.27 -7.56
C GLU A 162 0.36 -17.59 -6.79
N GLU A 163 1.61 -17.98 -6.55
CA GLU A 163 1.94 -19.16 -5.75
C GLU A 163 1.48 -19.04 -4.29
N LEU A 164 1.65 -17.87 -3.67
CA LEU A 164 1.20 -17.64 -2.29
C LEU A 164 -0.33 -17.71 -2.17
N VAL A 165 -1.06 -17.11 -3.11
CA VAL A 165 -2.53 -17.19 -3.17
C VAL A 165 -3.00 -18.63 -3.36
N SER A 166 -2.34 -19.38 -4.26
CA SER A 166 -2.65 -20.78 -4.54
C SER A 166 -2.50 -21.68 -3.30
N ARG A 167 -1.48 -21.41 -2.47
CA ARG A 167 -1.15 -22.20 -1.27
C ARG A 167 -2.11 -21.98 -0.09
N ARG A 168 -3.07 -21.05 -0.17
CA ARG A 168 -4.12 -20.77 0.84
C ARG A 168 -3.61 -20.69 2.29
N LYS A 169 -2.36 -20.25 2.50
CA LYS A 169 -1.86 -20.00 3.86
C LYS A 169 -2.62 -18.79 4.44
N PRO A 170 -2.98 -18.80 5.74
CA PRO A 170 -3.61 -17.65 6.36
C PRO A 170 -2.68 -16.45 6.19
N ASP A 171 -3.20 -15.44 5.50
CA ASP A 171 -2.47 -14.22 5.17
C ASP A 171 -2.21 -13.47 6.49
N GLU A 172 -0.98 -13.53 6.98
CA GLU A 172 -0.55 -12.58 8.00
C GLU A 172 -0.59 -11.20 7.35
N LYS A 173 -1.43 -10.32 7.90
CA LYS A 173 -1.61 -8.99 7.34
C LYS A 173 -0.27 -8.27 7.29
N TYR A 174 0.18 -7.96 6.08
CA TYR A 174 1.35 -7.13 5.87
C TYR A 174 1.20 -5.78 6.59
N ASP A 175 2.21 -5.41 7.39
CA ASP A 175 2.29 -4.11 8.04
C ASP A 175 2.85 -3.06 7.05
N PRO A 176 2.06 -2.06 6.64
CA PRO A 176 2.50 -1.04 5.69
C PRO A 176 3.64 -0.14 6.21
N SER A 177 3.99 -0.20 7.50
CA SER A 177 5.15 0.50 8.06
C SER A 177 6.48 -0.14 7.68
N LEU A 178 6.45 -1.42 7.31
CA LEU A 178 7.63 -2.17 6.87
C LEU A 178 7.96 -1.87 5.40
N PRO A 179 9.22 -2.08 4.97
CA PRO A 179 9.58 -1.97 3.57
C PRO A 179 8.70 -2.86 2.66
N PRO A 180 8.35 -2.43 1.43
CA PRO A 180 7.46 -3.18 0.54
C PRO A 180 7.89 -4.63 0.29
N TYR A 181 9.19 -4.88 0.17
CA TYR A 181 9.73 -6.21 -0.11
C TYR A 181 9.52 -7.23 1.02
N GLU A 182 9.13 -6.79 2.23
CA GLU A 182 8.74 -7.66 3.35
C GLU A 182 7.32 -8.21 3.21
N ALA A 183 6.55 -7.73 2.23
CA ALA A 183 5.14 -8.11 2.09
C ALA A 183 4.92 -9.60 1.77
N TYR A 184 5.89 -10.25 1.12
CA TYR A 184 5.78 -11.66 0.76
C TYR A 184 6.78 -12.50 1.55
N ARG A 185 6.23 -13.45 2.31
CA ARG A 185 6.97 -14.40 3.13
C ARG A 185 7.20 -15.69 2.35
N ILE A 186 8.43 -15.93 1.91
CA ILE A 186 8.78 -17.02 1.01
C ILE A 186 9.46 -18.13 1.81
N ASP A 187 8.75 -19.23 2.02
CA ASP A 187 9.30 -20.42 2.67
C ASP A 187 10.27 -21.19 1.76
N PHE A 188 10.94 -22.18 2.33
CA PHE A 188 11.89 -23.00 1.58
C PHE A 188 11.25 -23.73 0.39
N ASP A 189 10.00 -24.17 0.50
CA ASP A 189 9.31 -24.88 -0.59
C ASP A 189 9.06 -23.98 -1.80
N LEU A 190 8.61 -22.74 -1.57
CA LEU A 190 8.45 -21.75 -2.64
C LEU A 190 9.80 -21.30 -3.19
N PHE A 191 10.77 -21.08 -2.32
CA PHE A 191 12.14 -20.75 -2.74
C PHE A 191 12.73 -21.84 -3.65
N LYS A 192 12.58 -23.12 -3.28
CA LYS A 192 13.04 -24.27 -4.05
C LYS A 192 12.38 -24.31 -5.44
N LEU A 193 11.08 -24.00 -5.53
CA LEU A 193 10.37 -23.90 -6.81
C LEU A 193 10.97 -22.81 -7.71
N LEU A 194 11.17 -21.60 -7.16
CA LEU A 194 11.78 -20.46 -7.86
C LEU A 194 13.21 -20.78 -8.31
N PHE A 195 14.03 -21.33 -7.41
CA PHE A 195 15.41 -21.72 -7.68
C PHE A 195 15.47 -22.78 -8.78
N GLY A 196 14.63 -23.82 -8.72
CA GLY A 196 14.57 -24.87 -9.75
C GLY A 196 14.10 -24.39 -11.13
N GLY A 197 13.33 -23.31 -11.17
CA GLY A 197 12.83 -22.70 -12.41
C GLY A 197 13.80 -21.70 -13.04
N ILE A 198 14.46 -20.87 -12.24
CA ILE A 198 15.20 -19.68 -12.69
C ILE A 198 16.72 -19.89 -12.62
N CYS A 199 17.22 -20.58 -11.59
CA CYS A 199 18.65 -20.72 -11.36
C CYS A 199 19.27 -21.78 -12.28
N PRO A 200 20.43 -21.50 -12.92
CA PRO A 200 21.19 -22.49 -13.68
C PRO A 200 21.56 -23.74 -12.89
N TRP A 201 21.74 -23.61 -11.57
CA TRP A 201 22.08 -24.71 -10.67
C TRP A 201 20.88 -25.55 -10.26
N GLY A 202 19.66 -25.11 -10.59
CA GLY A 202 18.40 -25.75 -10.21
C GLY A 202 18.10 -27.09 -10.89
N LYS A 203 18.85 -27.46 -11.94
CA LYS A 203 18.65 -28.72 -12.69
C LYS A 203 19.66 -29.82 -12.35
N GLY A 204 20.61 -29.56 -11.47
CA GLY A 204 21.65 -30.51 -11.08
C GLY A 204 21.18 -31.56 -10.07
N PRO A 205 21.93 -32.68 -9.91
CA PRO A 205 21.60 -33.73 -8.94
C PRO A 205 21.61 -33.24 -7.49
N ASN A 206 22.42 -32.22 -7.19
CA ASN A 206 22.55 -31.62 -5.85
C ASN A 206 21.81 -30.27 -5.74
N ALA A 207 20.88 -29.99 -6.65
CA ALA A 207 20.18 -28.70 -6.70
C ALA A 207 19.45 -28.37 -5.39
N GLU A 208 18.88 -29.40 -4.75
CA GLU A 208 18.18 -29.25 -3.47
C GLU A 208 19.11 -28.87 -2.33
N ASP A 209 20.28 -29.51 -2.23
CA ASP A 209 21.28 -29.17 -1.21
C ASP A 209 21.80 -27.74 -1.38
N ILE A 210 22.07 -27.34 -2.62
CA ILE A 210 22.51 -25.98 -2.96
C ILE A 210 21.41 -24.98 -2.62
N ALA A 211 20.15 -25.27 -2.98
CA ALA A 211 19.02 -24.42 -2.63
C ALA A 211 18.88 -24.28 -1.10
N ALA A 212 19.00 -25.37 -0.34
CA ALA A 212 18.88 -25.34 1.11
C ALA A 212 20.01 -24.55 1.79
N ARG A 213 21.23 -24.61 1.23
CA ARG A 213 22.38 -23.83 1.71
C ARG A 213 22.25 -22.36 1.34
N LEU A 214 21.79 -22.06 0.12
CA LEU A 214 21.57 -20.70 -0.34
C LEU A 214 20.42 -20.03 0.43
N PHE A 215 19.34 -20.76 0.70
CA PHE A 215 18.25 -20.28 1.54
C PHE A 215 18.77 -19.86 2.93
N ARG A 216 19.52 -20.76 3.59
CA ARG A 216 20.14 -20.48 4.89
C ARG A 216 21.15 -19.34 4.87
N LEU A 217 21.90 -19.19 3.77
CA LEU A 217 22.84 -18.09 3.59
C LEU A 217 22.12 -16.74 3.52
N MET A 218 20.94 -16.71 2.88
CA MET A 218 20.18 -15.49 2.66
C MET A 218 19.27 -15.12 3.84
N ASP A 219 18.80 -16.11 4.60
CA ASP A 219 18.01 -15.98 5.83
C ASP A 219 18.88 -15.46 6.99
N CYS A 220 19.27 -14.19 6.90
CA CYS A 220 20.19 -13.55 7.84
C CYS A 220 19.60 -13.39 9.25
N ASN A 221 18.27 -13.29 9.34
CA ASN A 221 17.50 -13.22 10.58
C ASN A 221 17.14 -14.59 11.15
N SER A 222 17.39 -15.69 10.41
CA SER A 222 17.15 -17.07 10.83
C SER A 222 15.72 -17.34 11.26
N ASP A 223 14.74 -16.69 10.60
CA ASP A 223 13.32 -16.90 10.87
C ASP A 223 12.72 -18.00 9.98
N GLY A 224 13.52 -18.59 9.09
CA GLY A 224 13.13 -19.66 8.19
C GLY A 224 12.32 -19.16 7.00
N ILE A 225 12.33 -17.85 6.73
CA ILE A 225 11.52 -17.19 5.70
C ILE A 225 12.38 -16.16 4.97
N LEU A 226 12.28 -16.13 3.64
CA LEU A 226 12.91 -15.07 2.86
C LEU A 226 11.89 -14.00 2.47
N ASN A 227 12.31 -12.75 2.50
CA ASN A 227 11.59 -11.66 1.85
C ASN A 227 11.93 -11.59 0.35
N VAL A 228 11.19 -10.77 -0.41
CA VAL A 228 11.39 -10.67 -1.87
C VAL A 228 12.79 -10.21 -2.23
N LYS A 229 13.38 -9.32 -1.43
CA LYS A 229 14.72 -8.77 -1.67
C LYS A 229 15.79 -9.85 -1.53
N GLU A 230 15.70 -10.72 -0.53
CA GLU A 230 16.60 -11.84 -0.34
C GLU A 230 16.48 -12.86 -1.47
N VAL A 231 15.26 -13.20 -1.88
CA VAL A 231 15.05 -14.09 -3.03
C VAL A 231 15.64 -13.51 -4.30
N VAL A 232 15.36 -12.25 -4.62
CA VAL A 232 15.91 -11.58 -5.80
C VAL A 232 17.43 -11.49 -5.74
N THR A 233 18.00 -11.21 -4.56
CA THR A 233 19.45 -11.18 -4.37
C THR A 233 20.06 -12.56 -4.62
N SER A 234 19.44 -13.62 -4.09
CA SER A 234 19.90 -14.99 -4.25
C SER A 234 19.90 -15.42 -5.72
N LEU A 235 18.79 -15.16 -6.43
CA LEU A 235 18.65 -15.50 -7.84
C LEU A 235 19.61 -14.66 -8.69
N GLY A 236 19.72 -13.36 -8.40
CA GLY A 236 20.62 -12.44 -9.07
C GLY A 236 22.09 -12.84 -8.94
N LEU A 237 22.53 -13.22 -7.73
CA LEU A 237 23.88 -13.72 -7.50
C LEU A 237 24.16 -15.02 -8.26
N THR A 238 23.16 -15.87 -8.48
CA THR A 238 23.34 -17.12 -9.22
C THR A 238 23.23 -16.99 -10.74
N CYS A 239 22.43 -16.04 -11.24
CA CYS A 239 22.10 -15.92 -12.65
C CYS A 239 22.88 -14.79 -13.35
N ALA A 240 22.94 -13.61 -12.71
CA ALA A 240 23.36 -12.37 -13.34
C ALA A 240 24.73 -11.84 -12.86
N ALA A 241 25.20 -12.28 -11.69
CA ALA A 241 26.51 -11.87 -11.18
C ALA A 241 27.66 -12.38 -12.05
N ASP A 242 28.79 -11.67 -11.99
CA ASP A 242 30.01 -12.05 -12.66
C ASP A 242 30.53 -13.42 -12.15
N ILE A 243 31.35 -14.06 -12.98
CA ILE A 243 31.84 -15.41 -12.72
C ILE A 243 32.63 -15.50 -11.40
N THR A 244 33.33 -14.44 -11.00
CA THR A 244 34.15 -14.44 -9.77
C THR A 244 33.25 -14.48 -8.54
N VAL A 245 32.21 -13.64 -8.51
CA VAL A 245 31.21 -13.64 -7.44
C VAL A 245 30.45 -14.97 -7.39
N ARG A 246 30.08 -15.53 -8.55
CA ARG A 246 29.41 -16.84 -8.62
C ARG A 246 30.26 -17.98 -8.07
N LEU A 247 31.56 -18.01 -8.40
CA LEU A 247 32.49 -19.01 -7.89
C LEU A 247 32.70 -18.87 -6.38
N ARG A 248 32.82 -17.63 -5.88
CA ARG A 248 32.90 -17.35 -4.44
C ARG A 248 31.65 -17.79 -3.70
N LEU A 249 30.47 -17.46 -4.23
CA LEU A 249 29.20 -17.93 -3.68
C LEU A 249 29.18 -19.46 -3.61
N PHE A 250 29.52 -20.13 -4.73
CA PHE A 250 29.55 -21.57 -4.79
C PHE A 250 30.50 -22.17 -3.74
N PHE A 251 31.67 -21.59 -3.56
CA PHE A 251 32.63 -22.00 -2.53
C PHE A 251 32.07 -21.82 -1.11
N ILE A 252 31.48 -20.66 -0.80
CA ILE A 252 30.85 -20.37 0.49
C ILE A 252 29.77 -21.39 0.82
N LEU A 253 28.93 -21.76 -0.15
CA LEU A 253 27.86 -22.74 0.06
C LEU A 253 28.40 -24.13 0.45
N HIS A 254 29.62 -24.48 0.04
CA HIS A 254 30.25 -25.79 0.29
C HIS A 254 31.12 -25.81 1.56
N LEU A 255 31.43 -24.66 2.18
CA LEU A 255 32.19 -24.61 3.42
C LEU A 255 31.28 -24.82 4.65
N PRO A 256 31.66 -25.69 5.61
CA PRO A 256 31.09 -25.73 6.94
C PRO A 256 31.91 -24.86 7.93
N PRO A 257 31.29 -23.97 8.73
CA PRO A 257 29.90 -23.50 8.66
C PRO A 257 29.66 -22.58 7.47
N ILE A 258 28.40 -22.44 7.03
CA ILE A 258 28.01 -21.50 5.96
C ILE A 258 28.41 -20.09 6.42
N LEU A 259 29.34 -19.46 5.69
CA LEU A 259 29.86 -18.13 6.01
C LEU A 259 28.83 -17.05 5.66
N PRO A 260 28.77 -15.93 6.39
CA PRO A 260 27.80 -14.85 6.14
C PRO A 260 28.02 -14.18 4.78
N THR A 261 26.97 -13.56 4.25
CA THR A 261 26.97 -12.85 2.95
C THR A 261 27.96 -11.68 2.87
N SER A 262 28.47 -11.18 4.00
CA SER A 262 29.51 -10.14 4.07
C SER A 262 30.81 -10.54 3.38
N GLU A 263 31.15 -11.83 3.39
CA GLU A 263 32.38 -12.38 2.76
C GLU A 263 32.32 -12.33 1.22
N LEU A 264 31.14 -12.18 0.60
CA LEU A 264 31.05 -11.99 -0.84
C LEU A 264 31.61 -10.63 -1.29
N LYS A 265 31.66 -9.63 -0.40
CA LYS A 265 32.08 -8.26 -0.70
C LYS A 265 33.57 -8.01 -0.49
N SER A 266 34.32 -8.94 0.09
CA SER A 266 35.76 -8.77 0.29
C SER A 266 36.48 -8.80 -1.06
N THR A 267 36.91 -7.64 -1.55
CA THR A 267 37.96 -7.58 -2.58
C THR A 267 39.20 -8.31 -2.07
N PRO A 268 39.94 -9.03 -2.93
CA PRO A 268 41.20 -9.61 -2.49
C PRO A 268 42.10 -8.45 -2.09
N SER A 269 42.52 -8.39 -0.83
CA SER A 269 43.62 -7.53 -0.46
C SER A 269 44.81 -7.97 -1.29
N SER A 270 45.27 -7.09 -2.17
CA SER A 270 46.50 -7.22 -2.93
C SER A 270 47.63 -7.69 -2.02
N ALA A 271 48.13 -8.89 -2.28
CA ALA A 271 49.39 -9.43 -1.80
C ALA A 271 50.22 -9.83 -3.02
#